data_AF-A0A4Y3VHG9-F1
#
_entry.id   AF-A0A4Y3VHG9-F1
#
_cell.length_a   1.000
_cell.length_b   1.000
_cell.length_c   1.000
_cell.angle_alpha   90.00
_cell.angle_beta   90.00
_cell.angle_gamma   90.00
#
_symmetry.space_group_name_H-M   'P 1'
#
loop_
_entity.id
_entity.type
_entity.pdbx_description
1 polymer ?
#
loop_
_entity_poly.entity_id
_entity_poly.type
_entity_poly.pdbx_seq_one_letter_code
_entity_poly.pdbx_strand_id
1 'polypeptide(L)'
;MGHSPYGWAFHRVIRPRIGPAAEFEAPEPSRFAQAVGLVFAGVGLVGYTLGPVWLGLAATGAALVAAFLNAALGFCVACEMYLLAQQVTVRTE
;
A
#
# COMPACT_ATOMS: atom_id res chain seq x y z
N MET A 1 -11.50 6.08 -10.80
CA MET A 1 -11.91 6.17 -9.38
C MET A 1 -13.02 5.17 -9.15
N GLY A 2 -12.76 4.08 -8.41
CA GLY A 2 -13.75 3.04 -8.16
C GLY A 2 -14.91 3.56 -7.31
N HIS A 3 -16.04 2.83 -7.29
CA HIS A 3 -17.25 3.13 -6.53
C HIS A 3 -17.08 3.08 -5.00
N SER A 4 -15.90 3.37 -4.45
CA SER A 4 -15.71 3.42 -3.01
C SER A 4 -16.45 4.64 -2.43
N PRO A 5 -17.14 4.47 -1.29
CA PRO A 5 -17.87 5.58 -0.66
C PRO A 5 -16.92 6.74 -0.31
N TYR A 6 -15.67 6.42 0.02
CA TYR A 6 -14.61 7.40 0.26
C TYR A 6 -14.22 8.19 -0.99
N GLY A 7 -14.15 7.56 -2.16
CA GLY A 7 -13.88 8.24 -3.42
C GLY A 7 -14.97 9.25 -3.79
N TRP A 8 -16.23 8.90 -3.52
CA TRP A 8 -17.36 9.81 -3.71
C TRP A 8 -17.29 11.01 -2.75
N ALA A 9 -17.01 10.78 -1.47
CA ALA A 9 -16.85 11.85 -0.49
C ALA A 9 -15.68 12.80 -0.84
N PHE A 10 -14.53 12.24 -1.24
CA PHE A 10 -13.39 13.02 -1.71
C PHE A 10 -13.77 13.89 -2.91
N HIS A 11 -14.47 13.32 -3.90
CA HIS A 11 -14.88 14.06 -5.09
C HIS A 11 -15.91 15.15 -4.78
N ARG A 12 -16.82 14.92 -3.83
CA ARG A 12 -17.90 15.86 -3.51
C ARG A 12 -17.43 17.02 -2.62
N VAL A 13 -16.56 16.74 -1.65
CA VAL A 13 -16.22 17.68 -0.57
C VAL A 13 -14.82 18.29 -0.75
N ILE A 14 -13.83 17.47 -1.12
CA ILE A 14 -12.41 17.88 -1.11
C ILE A 14 -11.95 18.35 -2.49
N ARG A 15 -12.20 17.56 -3.54
CA ARG A 15 -11.82 17.86 -4.94
C ARG A 15 -12.17 19.27 -5.42
N PRO A 16 -13.35 19.87 -5.13
CA PRO A 16 -13.65 21.24 -5.55
C PRO A 16 -12.84 22.32 -4.81
N ARG A 17 -12.16 21.98 -3.70
CA ARG A 17 -11.36 22.92 -2.89
C ARG A 17 -9.87 22.85 -3.18
N ILE A 18 -9.41 21.86 -3.95
CA ILE A 18 -8.00 21.66 -4.32
C ILE A 18 -7.85 21.85 -5.83
N GLY A 19 -6.76 22.49 -6.25
CA GLY A 19 -6.48 22.76 -7.67
C GLY A 19 -6.36 21.48 -8.52
N PRO A 20 -6.31 21.61 -9.86
CA PRO A 20 -6.12 20.47 -10.74
C PRO A 20 -4.84 19.71 -10.38
N ALA A 21 -4.94 18.38 -10.30
CA ALA A 21 -3.79 17.52 -10.03
C ALA A 21 -2.80 17.61 -11.21
N ALA A 22 -1.52 17.78 -10.92
CA ALA A 22 -0.48 17.85 -11.93
C ALA A 22 -0.30 16.52 -12.67
N GLU A 23 -0.44 15.40 -11.96
CA GLU A 23 -0.28 14.05 -12.52
C GLU A 23 -1.07 13.04 -11.68
N PHE A 24 -1.50 11.95 -12.32
CA PHE A 24 -2.18 10.84 -11.65
C PHE A 24 -1.31 9.59 -11.74
N GLU A 25 -0.97 9.03 -10.59
CA GLU A 25 -0.25 7.76 -10.48
C GLU A 25 -1.10 6.59 -10.99
N ALA A 26 -0.46 5.59 -11.61
CA ALA A 26 -1.15 4.40 -12.08
C ALA A 26 -1.77 3.61 -10.92
N PRO A 27 -3.01 3.10 -11.05
CA PRO A 27 -3.69 2.43 -9.94
C PRO A 27 -3.15 1.04 -9.63
N GLU A 28 -2.50 0.38 -10.58
CA GLU A 28 -2.03 -1.01 -10.48
C GLU A 28 -1.00 -1.21 -9.34
N PRO A 29 0.13 -0.49 -9.28
CA PRO A 29 1.10 -0.65 -8.20
C PRO A 29 0.51 -0.32 -6.83
N SER A 30 -0.39 0.67 -6.76
CA SER A 30 -1.06 1.06 -5.51
C SER A 30 -1.95 -0.06 -4.94
N ARG A 31 -2.55 -0.89 -5.79
CA ARG A 31 -3.36 -2.04 -5.37
C ARG A 31 -2.47 -3.17 -4.86
N PHE A 32 -1.33 -3.39 -5.50
CA PHE A 32 -0.34 -4.36 -5.01
C PHE A 32 0.16 -3.98 -3.61
N ALA A 33 0.51 -2.71 -3.40
CA ALA A 33 0.91 -2.21 -2.09
C ALA A 33 -0.18 -2.41 -1.03
N GLN A 34 -1.45 -2.16 -1.38
CA GLN A 34 -2.58 -2.44 -0.46
C GLN A 34 -2.73 -3.93 -0.14
N ALA A 35 -2.54 -4.82 -1.12
CA ALA A 35 -2.59 -6.27 -0.89
C ALA A 35 -1.46 -6.73 0.04
N VAL A 36 -0.23 -6.22 -0.16
CA VAL A 36 0.90 -6.48 0.73
C VAL A 36 0.60 -6.00 2.15
N GLY A 37 0.07 -4.78 2.29
CA GLY A 37 -0.37 -4.24 3.59
C GLY A 37 -1.44 -5.11 4.27
N LEU A 38 -2.39 -5.65 3.51
CA LEU A 38 -3.41 -6.58 4.01
C LEU A 38 -2.78 -7.88 4.55
N VAL A 39 -1.75 -8.41 3.87
CA VAL A 39 -1.01 -9.59 4.34
C VAL A 39 -0.33 -9.31 5.68
N PHE A 40 0.40 -8.19 5.80
CA PHE A 40 1.01 -7.81 7.08
C PHE A 40 -0.02 -7.62 8.19
N ALA A 41 -1.13 -6.96 7.90
CA ALA A 41 -2.22 -6.78 8.86
C ALA A 41 -2.85 -8.12 9.28
N GLY A 42 -3.07 -9.04 8.33
CA GLY A 42 -3.60 -10.37 8.60
C GLY A 42 -2.67 -11.22 9.46
N VAL A 43 -1.37 -11.23 9.13
CA VAL A 43 -0.35 -11.93 9.94
C VAL A 43 -0.24 -11.30 11.34
N GLY A 44 -0.28 -9.98 11.42
CA GLY A 44 -0.32 -9.25 12.68
C GLY A 44 -1.52 -9.65 13.55
N LEU A 45 -2.73 -9.64 12.95
CA LEU A 45 -3.97 -10.04 13.61
C LEU A 45 -3.87 -11.48 14.12
N VAL A 46 -3.48 -12.42 13.26
CA VAL A 46 -3.27 -13.84 13.61
C VAL A 46 -2.28 -13.98 14.77
N GLY A 47 -1.14 -13.27 14.71
CA GLY A 47 -0.12 -13.31 15.76
C GLY A 47 -0.63 -12.81 17.11
N TYR A 48 -1.40 -11.72 17.12
CA TYR A 48 -1.98 -11.17 18.35
C TYR A 48 -3.18 -11.98 18.87
N THR A 49 -3.95 -12.66 18.01
CA THR A 49 -5.14 -13.43 18.44
C THR A 49 -4.85 -14.89 18.77
N LEU A 50 -3.92 -15.54 18.06
CA LEU A 50 -3.67 -16.98 18.17
C LEU A 50 -2.39 -17.33 18.95
N GLY A 51 -1.64 -16.33 19.43
CA GLY A 51 -0.69 -16.54 20.53
C GLY A 51 0.80 -16.26 20.28
N PRO A 52 1.38 -16.34 19.07
CA PRO A 52 2.77 -15.92 18.89
C PRO A 52 2.83 -14.39 18.79
N VAL A 53 2.82 -13.71 19.94
CA VAL A 53 2.88 -12.24 20.03
C VAL A 53 4.10 -11.68 19.31
N TRP A 54 5.23 -12.40 19.32
CA TRP A 54 6.43 -12.02 18.57
C TRP A 54 6.17 -11.91 17.06
N LEU A 55 5.30 -12.76 16.50
CA LEU A 55 4.91 -12.72 15.09
C LEU A 55 4.11 -11.45 14.80
N GLY A 56 3.18 -11.10 15.71
CA GLY A 56 2.41 -9.87 15.65
C GLY A 56 3.29 -8.62 15.67
N LEU A 57 4.23 -8.57 16.62
CA LEU A 57 5.21 -7.49 16.76
C LEU A 57 6.13 -7.39 15.53
N ALA A 58 6.65 -8.52 15.04
CA ALA A 58 7.51 -8.53 13.86
C ALA A 58 6.77 -8.04 12.60
N ALA A 59 5.55 -8.52 12.37
CA ALA A 59 4.74 -8.12 11.21
C ALA A 59 4.35 -6.64 11.27
N THR A 60 3.86 -6.16 12.42
CA THR A 60 3.51 -4.74 12.59
C THR A 60 4.73 -3.83 12.55
N GLY A 61 5.85 -4.24 13.15
CA GLY A 61 7.12 -3.51 13.08
C GLY A 61 7.62 -3.36 11.65
N ALA A 62 7.61 -4.45 10.86
CA ALA A 62 8.00 -4.41 9.45
C ALA A 62 7.09 -3.50 8.62
N ALA A 63 5.77 -3.56 8.83
CA ALA A 63 4.81 -2.67 8.17
C ALA A 63 5.06 -1.20 8.53
N LEU A 64 5.42 -0.91 9.78
CA LEU A 64 5.71 0.43 10.26
C LEU A 64 7.00 1.00 9.66
N VAL A 65 8.04 0.18 9.53
CA VAL A 65 9.28 0.55 8.81
C VAL A 65 8.96 0.87 7.35
N ALA A 66 8.19 0.03 6.66
CA ALA A 66 7.79 0.28 5.28
C ALA A 66 6.99 1.58 5.11
N ALA A 67 6.03 1.83 6.02
CA ALA A 67 5.26 3.07 6.03
C ALA A 67 6.13 4.30 6.32
N PHE A 68 7.10 4.17 7.23
CA PHE A 68 8.03 5.25 7.55
C PHE A 68 8.93 5.60 6.36
N LEU A 69 9.47 4.62 5.65
CA LEU A 69 10.27 4.85 4.44
C LEU A 69 9.45 5.58 3.36
N ASN A 70 8.19 5.19 3.18
CA ASN A 70 7.29 5.85 2.24
C ASN A 70 7.00 7.29 2.66
N ALA A 71 6.79 7.56 3.95
CA ALA A 71 6.49 8.90 4.44
C ALA A 71 7.72 9.83 4.49
N ALA A 72 8.89 9.32 4.88
CA ALA A 72 10.10 10.12 5.10
C ALA A 72 10.92 10.33 3.83
N LEU A 73 10.98 9.32 2.95
CA LEU A 73 11.81 9.30 1.74
C LEU A 73 11.00 9.28 0.45
N GLY A 74 9.68 9.09 0.53
CA GLY A 74 8.85 8.83 -0.66
C GLY A 74 9.11 7.46 -1.28
N PHE A 75 9.78 6.54 -0.55
CA PHE A 75 10.18 5.24 -1.07
C PHE A 75 9.18 4.15 -0.73
N CYS A 76 8.42 3.69 -1.72
CA CYS A 76 7.47 2.60 -1.56
C CYS A 76 8.07 1.26 -1.98
N VAL A 77 8.59 0.51 -1.00
CA VAL A 77 9.20 -0.82 -1.18
C VAL A 77 8.30 -1.76 -1.99
N ALA A 78 6.99 -1.76 -1.72
CA ALA A 78 6.05 -2.65 -2.42
C ALA A 78 5.86 -2.29 -3.89
N CYS A 79 5.85 -0.99 -4.23
CA CYS A 79 5.75 -0.57 -5.63
C CYS A 79 7.01 -0.93 -6.42
N GLU A 80 8.20 -0.76 -5.84
CA GLU A 80 9.46 -1.18 -6.45
C GLU A 80 9.50 -2.70 -6.68
N MET A 81 9.05 -3.49 -5.71
CA MET A 81 8.93 -4.94 -5.89
C MET A 81 7.98 -5.32 -7.04
N TYR A 82 6.89 -4.57 -7.23
CA TYR A 82 5.96 -4.79 -8.35
C TYR A 82 6.63 -4.52 -9.70
N LEU A 83 7.35 -3.39 -9.83
CA LEU A 83 8.07 -3.05 -11.06
C LEU A 83 9.18 -4.06 -11.36
N LEU A 84 9.95 -4.46 -10.35
CA LEU A 84 10.97 -5.51 -10.49
C LEU A 84 10.36 -6.84 -10.93
N ALA A 85 9.24 -7.25 -10.33
CA ALA A 85 8.54 -8.46 -10.73
C ALA A 85 8.09 -8.37 -12.20
N GLN A 86 7.51 -7.23 -12.61
CA GLN A 86 7.08 -7.00 -13.99
C GLN A 86 8.27 -7.06 -14.98
N GLN A 87 9.40 -6.46 -14.63
CA GLN A 87 10.62 -6.50 -15.43
C GLN A 87 11.17 -7.93 -15.60
N VAL A 88 11.18 -8.72 -14.53
CA VAL A 88 11.62 -10.12 -14.59
C VAL A 88 10.68 -10.95 -15.46
N THR A 89 9.36 -10.76 -15.34
CA THR A 89 8.37 -11.50 -16.14
C THR A 89 8.40 -11.18 -17.63
N VAL A 90 8.66 -9.91 -18.00
CA VAL A 90 8.77 -9.50 -19.41
C VAL A 90 10.05 -10.05 -20.07
N ARG A 91 11.14 -10.22 -19.30
CA ARG A 91 12.42 -10.73 -19.84
C ARG A 91 12.42 -12.25 -20.08
N THR A 92 11.43 -12.96 -19.54
CA THR A 92 11.28 -14.40 -19.72
C THR A 92 10.47 -14.79 -20.96
N GLU A 93 10.01 -13.81 -21.74
CA GLU A 93 9.46 -13.97 -23.10
C GLU A 93 10.49 -13.52 -24.15
#